data_AF-A0A5B6TH26-F1
#
_entry.id   AF-A0A5B6TH26-F1
#
_cell.length_a   1.000
_cell.length_b   1.000
_cell.length_c   1.000
_cell.angle_alpha   90.00
_cell.angle_beta   90.00
_cell.angle_gamma   90.00
#
_symmetry.space_group_name_H-M   'P 1'
#
loop_
_entity.id
_entity.type
_entity.pdbx_description
1 polymer ?
#
loop_
_entity_poly.entity_id
_entity_poly.type
_entity_poly.pdbx_seq_one_letter_code
_entity_poly.pdbx_strand_id
1 'polypeptide(L)'
;MGKYSIKSKDLSKIGYRDDVARGLAMNLATRHFKHTPKEEVLQVLQEMLLQPEAYLEHSFLAPLALKLAPRQKEKAFTAHTLLPTAGPVKIYGSQGIENSARKQMELAMRLPVAVQGALMPDAHAGFGLPIGGVLAVENAVLPYAVGLDIGCRMALSIFELPEKYLQTNTYQLKQALKEFTHFGITGGLEFAQEHEVLDRKEFQQTELLRKLHGKAVKQLGSSGGGNHFVEFGLMEMAPHNSLDLPAQTYVALLSHSGSRGFGAAVAKHYTNLAMETCKLPREAQQLAWLSLDSEAGQEYWLSMNLAGDYARACHDRIHLNLAKALGEKPLVRVENHHNFAWEDTLPDGRKVIIHRKGATPAHAGELGIIPGSMTTAGYLVSGKGCAEALYSSSHGAGRRLSRGRAKESFTVSAMKKEVTNAGVTRIGGSPEEFPLAYKDIEAVMQAQTQLVDIQGRFLPKVVRMNKE
;
A
#
# COMPACT_ATOMS: atom_id res chain seq x y z
N MET A 1 9.28 48.46 -32.49
CA MET A 1 9.37 47.01 -32.84
C MET A 1 8.45 46.23 -31.92
N GLY A 2 7.21 45.97 -32.36
CA GLY A 2 6.18 45.31 -31.55
C GLY A 2 6.41 43.80 -31.45
N LYS A 3 6.24 43.25 -30.24
CA LYS A 3 6.27 41.81 -29.95
C LYS A 3 5.22 41.07 -30.79
N TYR A 4 5.64 40.37 -31.82
CA TYR A 4 4.81 39.39 -32.55
C TYR A 4 4.69 38.10 -31.70
N SER A 5 4.04 38.17 -30.54
CA SER A 5 3.81 36.98 -29.71
C SER A 5 2.54 36.26 -30.16
N ILE A 6 2.62 34.94 -30.40
CA ILE A 6 1.46 34.09 -30.65
C ILE A 6 0.54 34.11 -29.42
N LYS A 7 -0.74 34.46 -29.60
CA LYS A 7 -1.75 34.46 -28.54
C LYS A 7 -2.66 33.24 -28.67
N SER A 8 -3.27 32.82 -27.56
CA SER A 8 -4.26 31.73 -27.55
C SER A 8 -5.42 31.93 -28.55
N LYS A 9 -5.85 33.18 -28.78
CA LYS A 9 -6.85 33.52 -29.81
C LYS A 9 -6.38 33.21 -31.23
N ASP A 10 -5.09 33.35 -31.53
CA ASP A 10 -4.52 33.02 -32.85
C ASP A 10 -4.53 31.50 -33.07
N LEU A 11 -4.13 30.73 -32.06
CA LEU A 11 -4.17 29.27 -32.07
C LEU A 11 -5.59 28.71 -32.24
N SER A 12 -6.57 29.37 -31.64
CA SER A 12 -7.98 29.00 -31.78
C SER A 12 -8.50 29.16 -33.21
N LYS A 13 -7.97 30.13 -33.98
CA LYS A 13 -8.34 30.34 -35.39
C LYS A 13 -7.78 29.24 -36.29
N ILE A 14 -6.59 28.72 -35.98
CA ILE A 14 -5.95 27.64 -36.74
C ILE A 14 -6.29 26.23 -36.23
N GLY A 15 -7.31 26.09 -35.37
CA GLY A 15 -7.88 24.78 -35.01
C GLY A 15 -7.42 24.16 -33.69
N TYR A 16 -6.56 24.83 -32.90
CA TYR A 16 -6.15 24.31 -31.59
C TYR A 16 -7.26 24.49 -30.56
N ARG A 17 -7.82 23.38 -30.08
CA ARG A 17 -8.91 23.35 -29.07
C ARG A 17 -8.49 22.88 -27.68
N ASP A 18 -7.39 22.12 -27.57
CA ASP A 18 -6.84 21.59 -26.31
C ASP A 18 -5.91 22.61 -25.62
N ASP A 19 -6.15 22.89 -24.34
CA ASP A 19 -5.41 23.92 -23.60
C ASP A 19 -3.94 23.56 -23.35
N VAL A 20 -3.62 22.27 -23.26
CA VAL A 20 -2.22 21.80 -23.11
C VAL A 20 -1.47 21.99 -24.43
N ALA A 21 -2.09 21.63 -25.56
CA ALA A 21 -1.54 21.85 -26.89
C ALA A 21 -1.33 23.34 -27.17
N ARG A 22 -2.25 24.21 -26.74
CA ARG A 22 -2.09 25.66 -26.83
C ARG A 22 -0.90 26.16 -26.01
N GLY A 23 -0.77 25.68 -24.77
CA GLY A 23 0.36 26.03 -23.91
C GLY A 23 1.71 25.63 -24.52
N LEU A 24 1.79 24.41 -25.08
CA LEU A 24 2.97 23.91 -25.78
C LEU A 24 3.31 24.74 -27.02
N ALA A 25 2.33 25.03 -27.88
CA ALA A 25 2.51 25.85 -29.08
C ALA A 25 2.99 27.27 -28.77
N MET A 26 2.44 27.92 -27.75
CA MET A 26 2.89 29.26 -27.32
C MET A 26 4.33 29.25 -26.77
N ASN A 27 4.67 28.22 -25.98
CA ASN A 27 6.01 28.07 -25.42
C ASN A 27 7.04 27.83 -26.55
N LEU A 28 6.68 26.97 -27.50
CA LEU A 28 7.48 26.64 -28.66
C LEU A 28 7.74 27.88 -29.54
N ALA A 29 6.69 28.64 -29.85
CA ALA A 29 6.81 29.91 -30.57
C ALA A 29 7.74 30.91 -29.88
N THR A 30 7.65 31.00 -28.54
CA THR A 30 8.47 31.93 -27.75
C THR A 30 9.94 31.53 -27.72
N ARG A 31 10.24 30.23 -27.65
CA ARG A 31 11.60 29.71 -27.49
C ARG A 31 12.35 29.55 -28.80
N HIS A 32 11.67 29.11 -29.86
CA HIS A 32 12.34 28.67 -31.09
C HIS A 32 12.02 29.55 -32.31
N PHE A 33 10.98 30.38 -32.25
CA PHE A 33 10.55 31.23 -33.38
C PHE A 33 10.60 32.74 -33.07
N LYS A 34 11.53 33.16 -32.20
CA LYS A 34 11.63 34.55 -31.70
C LYS A 34 11.82 35.61 -32.79
N HIS A 35 12.44 35.24 -33.91
CA HIS A 35 12.74 36.13 -35.04
C HIS A 35 11.95 35.80 -36.31
N THR A 36 11.00 34.87 -36.22
CA THR A 36 10.20 34.41 -37.35
C THR A 36 8.89 35.20 -37.42
N PRO A 37 8.45 35.63 -38.62
CA PRO A 37 7.15 36.30 -38.80
C PRO A 37 6.00 35.47 -38.23
N LYS A 38 5.02 36.16 -37.63
CA LYS A 38 3.88 35.50 -36.96
C LYS A 38 3.11 34.57 -37.90
N GLU A 39 2.95 34.97 -39.14
CA GLU A 39 2.23 34.25 -40.18
C GLU A 39 2.91 32.91 -40.50
N GLU A 40 4.24 32.90 -40.61
CA GLU A 40 5.03 31.69 -40.83
C GLU A 40 4.96 30.73 -39.63
N VAL A 41 5.01 31.26 -38.41
CA VAL A 41 4.85 30.44 -37.20
C VAL A 41 3.47 29.80 -37.14
N LEU A 42 2.41 30.55 -37.49
CA LEU A 42 1.06 30.01 -37.53
C LEU A 42 0.90 28.96 -38.63
N GLN A 43 1.58 29.11 -39.77
CA GLN A 43 1.59 28.11 -40.83
C GLN A 43 2.24 26.81 -40.36
N VAL A 44 3.43 26.87 -39.77
CA VAL A 44 4.10 25.66 -39.21
C VAL A 44 3.21 24.97 -38.18
N LEU A 45 2.58 25.74 -37.27
CA LEU A 45 1.68 25.18 -36.26
C LEU A 45 0.41 24.57 -36.87
N GLN A 46 -0.09 25.13 -37.97
CA GLN A 46 -1.25 24.60 -38.69
C GLN A 46 -0.88 23.32 -39.47
N GLU A 47 0.29 23.27 -40.09
CA GLU A 47 0.83 22.07 -40.75
C GLU A 47 1.05 20.94 -39.73
N MET A 48 1.61 21.25 -38.56
CA MET A 48 1.74 20.30 -37.45
C MET A 48 0.40 19.78 -36.92
N LEU A 49 -0.68 20.57 -37.02
CA LEU A 49 -2.02 20.12 -36.63
C LEU A 49 -2.61 19.15 -37.67
N LEU A 50 -2.24 19.31 -38.94
CA LEU A 50 -2.72 18.48 -40.06
C LEU A 50 -1.90 17.20 -40.23
N GLN A 51 -0.60 17.26 -40.01
CA GLN A 51 0.35 16.16 -40.21
C GLN A 51 1.36 16.07 -39.04
N PRO A 52 0.89 15.82 -37.81
CA PRO A 52 1.75 15.76 -36.64
C PRO A 52 2.85 14.69 -36.75
N GLU A 53 2.61 13.59 -37.48
CA GLU A 53 3.55 12.47 -37.64
C GLU A 53 4.87 12.89 -38.29
N ALA A 54 4.83 13.86 -39.20
CA ALA A 54 6.01 14.36 -39.92
C ALA A 54 7.02 15.08 -39.00
N TYR A 55 6.60 15.45 -37.78
CA TYR A 55 7.39 16.24 -36.85
C TYR A 55 7.79 15.47 -35.59
N LEU A 56 7.50 14.16 -35.52
CA LEU A 56 7.78 13.33 -34.33
C LEU A 56 9.29 13.21 -34.02
N GLU A 57 10.14 13.23 -35.05
CA GLU A 57 11.60 13.15 -34.91
C GLU A 57 12.28 14.53 -34.90
N HIS A 58 11.49 15.61 -34.93
CA HIS A 58 12.05 16.95 -35.05
C HIS A 58 12.56 17.47 -33.70
N SER A 59 13.81 17.93 -33.67
CA SER A 59 14.60 18.27 -32.47
C SER A 59 13.88 19.08 -31.39
N PHE A 60 13.05 20.06 -31.76
CA PHE A 60 12.25 20.86 -30.81
C PHE A 60 10.74 20.90 -31.11
N LEU A 61 10.28 20.31 -32.21
CA LEU A 61 8.85 20.27 -32.58
C LEU A 61 8.16 18.98 -32.10
N ALA A 62 8.93 17.93 -31.85
CA ALA A 62 8.46 16.62 -31.37
C ALA A 62 7.49 16.69 -30.16
N PRO A 63 7.70 17.52 -29.12
CA PRO A 63 6.80 17.54 -27.96
C PRO A 63 5.38 17.99 -28.29
N LEU A 64 5.23 18.95 -29.21
CA LEU A 64 3.93 19.40 -29.67
C LEU A 64 3.34 18.40 -30.67
N ALA A 65 4.17 17.88 -31.58
CA ALA A 65 3.80 16.85 -32.56
C ALA A 65 3.21 15.61 -31.87
N LEU A 66 3.86 15.09 -30.82
CA LEU A 66 3.38 13.96 -30.01
C LEU A 66 2.01 14.19 -29.38
N LYS A 67 1.72 15.44 -28.97
CA LYS A 67 0.44 15.81 -28.37
C LYS A 67 -0.68 15.94 -29.41
N LEU A 68 -0.33 16.35 -30.62
CA LEU A 68 -1.27 16.54 -31.74
C LEU A 68 -1.49 15.27 -32.56
N ALA A 69 -0.51 14.36 -32.55
CA ALA A 69 -0.62 13.07 -33.21
C ALA A 69 -1.88 12.34 -32.75
N PRO A 70 -2.67 11.77 -33.68
CA PRO A 70 -3.74 10.85 -33.32
C PRO A 70 -3.12 9.81 -32.38
N ARG A 71 -3.74 9.61 -31.21
CA ARG A 71 -3.21 8.72 -30.15
C ARG A 71 -2.66 7.44 -30.79
N GLN A 72 -1.35 7.29 -30.82
CA GLN A 72 -0.72 6.09 -31.35
C GLN A 72 -1.20 4.90 -30.51
N LYS A 73 -1.85 3.96 -31.21
CA LYS A 73 -2.42 2.69 -30.76
C LYS A 73 -3.39 2.82 -29.58
N GLU A 74 -4.69 2.67 -29.87
CA GLU A 74 -5.57 2.06 -28.86
C GLU A 74 -4.83 0.82 -28.35
N LYS A 75 -4.43 0.82 -27.08
CA LYS A 75 -3.82 -0.36 -26.48
C LYS A 75 -4.80 -1.49 -26.72
N ALA A 76 -4.33 -2.59 -27.32
CA ALA A 76 -5.13 -3.79 -27.46
C ALA A 76 -5.70 -4.11 -26.08
N PHE A 77 -7.03 -4.24 -26.01
CA PHE A 77 -7.73 -4.55 -24.78
C PHE A 77 -8.57 -5.81 -24.98
N THR A 78 -8.80 -6.53 -23.89
CA THR A 78 -9.70 -7.66 -23.83
C THR A 78 -10.88 -7.28 -22.96
N ALA A 79 -12.10 -7.45 -23.47
CA ALA A 79 -13.32 -7.24 -22.71
C ALA A 79 -13.78 -8.56 -22.10
N HIS A 80 -14.14 -8.52 -20.82
CA HIS A 80 -14.64 -9.67 -20.08
C HIS A 80 -16.00 -9.35 -19.48
N THR A 81 -16.87 -10.35 -19.45
CA THR A 81 -18.13 -10.29 -18.71
C THR A 81 -17.96 -10.96 -17.35
N LEU A 82 -18.81 -10.56 -16.41
CA LEU A 82 -18.88 -11.21 -15.10
C LEU A 82 -19.67 -12.51 -15.22
N LEU A 83 -19.26 -13.51 -14.45
CA LEU A 83 -20.04 -14.72 -14.25
C LEU A 83 -21.42 -14.39 -13.67
N PRO A 84 -22.47 -15.15 -14.03
CA PRO A 84 -23.83 -14.88 -13.55
C PRO A 84 -23.97 -15.10 -12.03
N THR A 85 -23.19 -16.03 -11.48
CA THR A 85 -23.16 -16.37 -10.05
C THR A 85 -21.74 -16.20 -9.50
N ALA A 86 -21.65 -15.77 -8.24
CA ALA A 86 -20.37 -15.71 -7.53
C ALA A 86 -19.88 -17.12 -7.17
N GLY A 87 -18.57 -17.34 -7.28
CA GLY A 87 -17.91 -18.53 -6.73
C GLY A 87 -17.91 -18.58 -5.19
N PRO A 88 -17.32 -19.63 -4.61
CA PRO A 88 -17.37 -19.89 -3.17
C PRO A 88 -16.63 -18.83 -2.35
N VAL A 89 -17.25 -18.36 -1.27
CA VAL A 89 -16.64 -17.46 -0.26
C VAL A 89 -16.85 -18.02 1.13
N LYS A 90 -15.75 -18.25 1.87
CA LYS A 90 -15.82 -18.54 3.31
C LYS A 90 -15.76 -17.23 4.11
N ILE A 91 -16.67 -17.05 5.07
CA ILE A 91 -16.75 -15.82 5.88
C ILE A 91 -16.55 -16.15 7.34
N TYR A 92 -15.53 -15.56 7.95
CA TYR A 92 -15.23 -15.67 9.38
C TYR A 92 -15.70 -14.40 10.09
N GLY A 93 -16.29 -14.53 11.29
CA GLY A 93 -16.78 -13.37 12.05
C GLY A 93 -17.93 -12.61 11.38
N SER A 94 -18.85 -13.34 10.73
CA SER A 94 -19.93 -12.78 9.90
C SER A 94 -20.69 -11.61 10.54
N GLN A 95 -21.00 -11.68 11.83
CA GLN A 95 -21.75 -10.65 12.56
C GLN A 95 -21.05 -9.27 12.57
N GLY A 96 -19.71 -9.24 12.45
CA GLY A 96 -18.92 -8.00 12.47
C GLY A 96 -18.62 -7.42 11.08
N ILE A 97 -19.15 -8.00 10.00
CA ILE A 97 -18.81 -7.61 8.62
C ILE A 97 -20.01 -6.97 7.92
N GLU A 98 -19.80 -5.73 7.46
CA GLU A 98 -20.81 -4.94 6.74
C GLU A 98 -21.23 -5.57 5.39
N ASN A 99 -22.48 -5.36 5.00
CA ASN A 99 -23.02 -5.84 3.72
C ASN A 99 -22.28 -5.28 2.50
N SER A 100 -21.72 -4.08 2.60
CA SER A 100 -20.90 -3.46 1.55
C SER A 100 -19.64 -4.30 1.27
N ALA A 101 -18.93 -4.73 2.31
CA ALA A 101 -17.73 -5.58 2.18
C ALA A 101 -18.07 -6.95 1.57
N ARG A 102 -19.20 -7.54 1.99
CA ARG A 102 -19.71 -8.81 1.42
C ARG A 102 -19.98 -8.70 -0.07
N LYS A 103 -20.69 -7.65 -0.48
CA LYS A 103 -20.99 -7.38 -1.89
C LYS A 103 -19.73 -7.14 -2.72
N GLN A 104 -18.71 -6.49 -2.17
CA GLN A 104 -17.41 -6.33 -2.85
C GLN A 104 -16.74 -7.68 -3.08
N MET A 105 -16.78 -8.58 -2.09
CA MET A 105 -16.24 -9.93 -2.24
C MET A 105 -17.03 -10.79 -3.23
N GLU A 106 -18.37 -10.74 -3.16
CA GLU A 106 -19.25 -11.42 -4.11
C GLU A 106 -18.98 -10.96 -5.55
N LEU A 107 -18.76 -9.67 -5.76
CA LEU A 107 -18.40 -9.12 -7.06
C LEU A 107 -17.04 -9.64 -7.55
N ALA A 108 -16.03 -9.69 -6.66
CA ALA A 108 -14.72 -10.25 -6.98
C ALA A 108 -14.80 -11.73 -7.35
N MET A 109 -15.69 -12.49 -6.71
CA MET A 109 -15.93 -13.90 -7.03
C MET A 109 -16.75 -14.14 -8.30
N ARG A 110 -17.21 -13.09 -8.97
CA ARG A 110 -17.82 -13.19 -10.30
C ARG A 110 -16.82 -12.96 -11.44
N LEU A 111 -15.55 -12.71 -11.13
CA LEU A 111 -14.52 -12.62 -12.15
C LEU A 111 -14.26 -14.01 -12.74
N PRO A 112 -14.05 -14.14 -14.05
CA PRO A 112 -13.80 -15.44 -14.69
C PRO A 112 -12.50 -16.09 -14.23
N VAL A 113 -11.55 -15.31 -13.70
CA VAL A 113 -10.27 -15.81 -13.16
C VAL A 113 -10.36 -16.22 -11.69
N ALA A 114 -11.47 -15.92 -10.99
CA ALA A 114 -11.60 -16.17 -9.56
C ALA A 114 -11.91 -17.64 -9.25
N VAL A 115 -11.20 -18.22 -8.29
CA VAL A 115 -11.34 -19.63 -7.88
C VAL A 115 -12.01 -19.76 -6.53
N GLN A 116 -11.51 -19.06 -5.53
CA GLN A 116 -11.99 -19.13 -4.15
C GLN A 116 -11.79 -17.80 -3.45
N GLY A 117 -12.73 -17.46 -2.58
CA GLY A 117 -12.68 -16.27 -1.75
C GLY A 117 -12.74 -16.58 -0.26
N ALA A 118 -12.16 -15.70 0.55
CA ALA A 118 -12.38 -15.67 1.99
C ALA A 118 -12.51 -14.24 2.53
N LEU A 119 -13.28 -14.06 3.59
CA LEU A 119 -13.39 -12.81 4.35
C LEU A 119 -12.99 -13.05 5.81
N MET A 120 -12.05 -12.25 6.28
CA MET A 120 -11.55 -12.27 7.65
C MET A 120 -12.48 -11.45 8.58
N PRO A 121 -12.49 -11.70 9.90
CA PRO A 121 -13.39 -10.99 10.83
C PRO A 121 -13.23 -9.46 10.87
N ASP A 122 -12.04 -8.96 10.57
CA ASP A 122 -11.73 -7.54 10.48
C ASP A 122 -12.24 -6.87 9.19
N ALA A 123 -12.89 -7.64 8.30
CA ALA A 123 -13.25 -7.16 6.98
C ALA A 123 -14.22 -5.98 6.97
N HIS A 124 -13.96 -5.03 6.10
CA HIS A 124 -14.76 -3.81 5.94
C HIS A 124 -14.61 -3.25 4.52
N ALA A 125 -15.52 -2.35 4.15
CA ALA A 125 -15.55 -1.82 2.79
C ALA A 125 -14.24 -1.10 2.44
N GLY A 126 -13.69 -1.45 1.28
CA GLY A 126 -12.48 -0.86 0.72
C GLY A 126 -12.72 -0.35 -0.70
N PHE A 127 -11.66 -0.36 -1.50
CA PHE A 127 -11.76 -0.12 -2.94
C PHE A 127 -11.34 -1.40 -3.69
N GLY A 128 -12.07 -1.82 -4.71
CA GLY A 128 -11.90 -3.15 -5.33
C GLY A 128 -12.21 -4.27 -4.34
N LEU A 129 -11.22 -5.07 -3.97
CA LEU A 129 -11.35 -6.08 -2.90
C LEU A 129 -11.61 -5.37 -1.55
N PRO A 130 -12.51 -5.88 -0.69
CA PRO A 130 -12.66 -5.36 0.67
C PRO A 130 -11.35 -5.54 1.45
N ILE A 131 -11.10 -4.65 2.41
CA ILE A 131 -10.03 -4.87 3.39
C ILE A 131 -10.48 -6.04 4.27
N GLY A 132 -9.58 -6.97 4.64
CA GLY A 132 -9.91 -8.28 5.21
C GLY A 132 -10.31 -9.33 4.16
N GLY A 133 -10.19 -9.01 2.86
CA GLY A 133 -10.51 -9.91 1.76
C GLY A 133 -9.31 -10.71 1.28
N VAL A 134 -9.57 -11.98 0.94
CA VAL A 134 -8.59 -12.88 0.32
C VAL A 134 -9.21 -13.50 -0.93
N LEU A 135 -8.51 -13.41 -2.06
CA LEU A 135 -8.99 -13.87 -3.36
C LEU A 135 -7.92 -14.72 -4.06
N ALA A 136 -8.22 -16.00 -4.27
CA ALA A 136 -7.42 -16.87 -5.13
C ALA A 136 -7.88 -16.77 -6.59
N VAL A 137 -6.95 -16.55 -7.51
CA VAL A 137 -7.21 -16.48 -8.95
C VAL A 137 -6.24 -17.37 -9.74
N GLU A 138 -6.65 -17.80 -10.92
CA GLU A 138 -5.81 -18.55 -11.86
C GLU A 138 -5.04 -17.62 -12.80
N ASN A 139 -3.71 -17.80 -12.86
CA ASN A 139 -2.80 -17.19 -13.85
C ASN A 139 -2.97 -15.68 -14.09
N ALA A 140 -3.33 -14.95 -13.04
CA ALA A 140 -3.64 -13.53 -13.11
C ALA A 140 -3.21 -12.83 -11.83
N VAL A 141 -2.91 -11.54 -11.97
CA VAL A 141 -2.61 -10.67 -10.86
C VAL A 141 -3.45 -9.40 -10.96
N LEU A 142 -4.10 -9.02 -9.86
CA LEU A 142 -5.02 -7.89 -9.74
C LEU A 142 -4.33 -6.79 -8.91
N PRO A 143 -3.72 -5.77 -9.54
CA PRO A 143 -2.93 -4.77 -8.81
C PRO A 143 -3.70 -4.07 -7.70
N TYR A 144 -4.99 -3.83 -7.92
CA TYR A 144 -5.84 -3.15 -6.95
C TYR A 144 -6.36 -4.05 -5.83
N ALA A 145 -6.39 -5.37 -6.06
CA ALA A 145 -6.65 -6.37 -5.03
C ALA A 145 -5.44 -6.55 -4.10
N VAL A 146 -4.22 -6.27 -4.55
CA VAL A 146 -3.05 -6.11 -3.67
C VAL A 146 -3.19 -4.83 -2.84
N GLY A 147 -3.60 -3.74 -3.48
CA GLY A 147 -3.76 -2.42 -2.85
C GLY A 147 -2.64 -1.44 -3.21
N LEU A 148 -2.83 -0.19 -2.81
CA LEU A 148 -1.91 0.90 -3.18
C LEU A 148 -0.60 0.86 -2.38
N ASP A 149 -0.64 0.40 -1.14
CA ASP A 149 0.57 0.22 -0.32
C ASP A 149 1.03 -1.24 -0.37
N ILE A 150 1.70 -1.58 -1.48
CA ILE A 150 2.20 -2.93 -1.75
C ILE A 150 3.16 -3.34 -0.63
N GLY A 151 3.02 -4.54 -0.10
CA GLY A 151 3.91 -5.06 0.93
C GLY A 151 3.79 -4.35 2.28
N CYS A 152 2.70 -3.60 2.51
CA CYS A 152 2.37 -3.10 3.85
C CYS A 152 2.40 -4.28 4.82
N ARG A 153 3.13 -4.12 5.93
CA ARG A 153 3.48 -5.21 6.84
C ARG A 153 3.61 -4.72 8.28
N MET A 154 3.52 -5.69 9.18
CA MET A 154 3.90 -5.53 10.58
C MET A 154 5.30 -6.10 10.78
N ALA A 155 6.09 -5.47 11.63
CA ALA A 155 7.35 -6.04 12.12
C ALA A 155 7.48 -5.83 13.62
N LEU A 156 7.75 -6.90 14.36
CA LEU A 156 7.94 -6.93 15.79
C LEU A 156 9.38 -7.33 16.12
N SER A 157 10.02 -6.60 17.02
CA SER A 157 11.26 -7.00 17.69
C SER A 157 11.03 -7.11 19.18
N ILE A 158 11.41 -8.23 19.79
CA ILE A 158 11.34 -8.45 21.24
C ILE A 158 12.75 -8.30 21.81
N PHE A 159 12.90 -7.56 22.90
CA PHE A 159 14.19 -7.31 23.56
C PHE A 159 14.22 -7.97 24.93
N GLU A 160 15.41 -8.36 25.40
CA GLU A 160 15.63 -8.92 26.74
C GLU A 160 15.62 -7.82 27.82
N LEU A 161 14.52 -7.07 27.87
CA LEU A 161 14.33 -5.95 28.78
C LEU A 161 13.06 -6.16 29.60
N PRO A 162 13.10 -5.91 30.92
CA PRO A 162 11.93 -6.03 31.78
C PRO A 162 10.97 -4.85 31.57
N GLU A 163 9.70 -5.02 31.97
CA GLU A 163 8.68 -3.96 31.92
C GLU A 163 9.14 -2.63 32.53
N LYS A 164 9.89 -2.69 33.64
CA LYS A 164 10.41 -1.51 34.34
C LYS A 164 11.21 -0.58 33.43
N TYR A 165 11.86 -1.11 32.40
CA TYR A 165 12.63 -0.32 31.44
C TYR A 165 11.76 0.73 30.73
N LEU A 166 10.54 0.36 30.31
CA LEU A 166 9.61 1.29 29.65
C LEU A 166 9.20 2.43 30.58
N GLN A 167 8.96 2.13 31.86
CA GLN A 167 8.55 3.10 32.87
C GLN A 167 9.67 4.11 33.16
N THR A 168 10.92 3.64 33.27
CA THR A 168 12.06 4.51 33.59
C THR A 168 12.62 5.27 32.38
N ASN A 169 12.41 4.76 31.15
CA ASN A 169 13.03 5.32 29.94
C ASN A 169 12.01 5.91 28.94
N THR A 170 10.77 6.18 29.38
CA THR A 170 9.71 6.70 28.49
C THR A 170 10.15 7.95 27.70
N TYR A 171 10.89 8.87 28.34
CA TYR A 171 11.38 10.07 27.65
C TYR A 171 12.39 9.73 26.56
N GLN A 172 13.37 8.89 26.85
CA GLN A 172 14.40 8.44 25.90
C GLN A 172 13.76 7.73 24.71
N LEU A 173 12.82 6.81 24.97
CA LEU A 173 12.09 6.10 23.92
C LEU A 173 11.28 7.06 23.03
N LYS A 174 10.68 8.10 23.62
CA LYS A 174 9.97 9.15 22.88
C LYS A 174 10.93 9.94 21.97
N GLN A 175 12.14 10.26 22.42
CA GLN A 175 13.14 10.95 21.60
C GLN A 175 13.69 10.03 20.50
N ALA A 176 14.01 8.78 20.85
CA ALA A 176 14.45 7.78 19.88
C ALA A 176 13.42 7.60 18.75
N LEU A 177 12.13 7.49 19.10
CA LEU A 177 11.07 7.46 18.10
C LEU A 177 11.09 8.70 17.22
N LYS A 178 11.29 9.91 17.76
CA LYS A 178 11.33 11.17 16.99
C LYS A 178 12.52 11.27 16.04
N GLU A 179 13.69 10.86 16.50
CA GLU A 179 14.96 11.03 15.79
C GLU A 179 15.16 9.93 14.72
N PHE A 180 14.76 8.70 15.02
CA PHE A 180 15.10 7.53 14.19
C PHE A 180 13.95 7.01 13.33
N THR A 181 12.81 7.71 13.30
CA THR A 181 11.72 7.42 12.37
C THR A 181 11.27 8.68 11.66
N HIS A 182 10.64 8.52 10.50
CA HIS A 182 10.11 9.64 9.73
C HIS A 182 8.67 9.35 9.28
N PHE A 183 7.77 10.31 9.51
CA PHE A 183 6.37 10.22 9.11
C PHE A 183 6.03 11.37 8.16
N GLY A 184 5.14 11.09 7.22
CA GLY A 184 4.74 11.99 6.15
C GLY A 184 4.89 11.36 4.76
N ILE A 185 4.42 12.10 3.77
CA ILE A 185 4.49 11.74 2.34
C ILE A 185 5.75 12.32 1.69
N THR A 186 6.30 13.37 2.30
CA THR A 186 7.48 14.12 1.85
C THR A 186 8.64 13.91 2.81
N GLY A 187 9.87 14.08 2.29
CA GLY A 187 11.08 13.91 3.07
C GLY A 187 11.45 12.45 3.35
N GLY A 188 12.32 12.28 4.33
CA GLY A 188 12.89 11.02 4.80
C GLY A 188 13.65 11.28 6.10
N LEU A 189 14.43 10.30 6.53
CA LEU A 189 15.36 10.50 7.64
C LEU A 189 16.46 11.51 7.22
N GLU A 190 16.95 12.30 8.17
CA GLU A 190 18.00 13.30 7.93
C GLU A 190 19.39 12.69 7.74
N PHE A 191 19.51 11.37 7.96
CA PHE A 191 20.75 10.60 7.79
C PHE A 191 20.55 9.48 6.77
N ALA A 192 21.62 9.18 6.04
CA ALA A 192 21.61 8.17 4.99
C ALA A 192 21.23 6.79 5.53
N GLN A 193 20.42 6.06 4.76
CA GLN A 193 20.12 4.65 4.99
C GLN A 193 20.76 3.82 3.89
N GLU A 194 21.28 2.66 4.26
CA GLU A 194 21.82 1.67 3.34
C GLU A 194 21.14 0.33 3.55
N HIS A 195 20.84 -0.34 2.44
CA HIS A 195 20.28 -1.68 2.41
C HIS A 195 20.48 -2.28 1.02
N GLU A 196 20.86 -3.56 0.96
CA GLU A 196 21.06 -4.31 -0.30
C GLU A 196 19.87 -4.31 -1.27
N VAL A 197 18.67 -3.93 -0.80
CA VAL A 197 17.49 -3.86 -1.65
C VAL A 197 17.67 -2.78 -2.71
N LEU A 198 18.42 -1.72 -2.41
CA LEU A 198 18.66 -0.61 -3.33
C LEU A 198 19.60 -1.01 -4.48
N ASP A 199 20.35 -2.09 -4.33
CA ASP A 199 21.30 -2.61 -5.33
C ASP A 199 20.67 -3.70 -6.22
N ARG A 200 19.40 -4.03 -5.98
CA ARG A 200 18.65 -5.02 -6.77
C ARG A 200 18.58 -4.62 -8.24
N LYS A 201 19.03 -5.54 -9.12
CA LYS A 201 19.04 -5.37 -10.59
C LYS A 201 17.64 -5.11 -11.17
N GLU A 202 16.59 -5.50 -10.45
CA GLU A 202 15.19 -5.28 -10.76
C GLU A 202 14.87 -3.80 -10.98
N PHE A 203 15.53 -2.90 -10.26
CA PHE A 203 15.37 -1.46 -10.49
C PHE A 203 15.74 -1.02 -11.90
N GLN A 204 16.56 -1.79 -12.62
CA GLN A 204 17.01 -1.48 -13.98
C GLN A 204 16.14 -2.16 -15.06
N GLN A 205 15.19 -3.03 -14.70
CA GLN A 205 14.46 -3.86 -15.67
C GLN A 205 13.38 -3.09 -16.43
N THR A 206 12.78 -2.05 -15.83
CA THR A 206 11.75 -1.23 -16.48
C THR A 206 12.07 0.26 -16.36
N GLU A 207 11.55 1.07 -17.30
CA GLU A 207 11.69 2.53 -17.22
C GLU A 207 11.03 3.10 -15.95
N LEU A 208 9.89 2.53 -15.54
CA LEU A 208 9.19 2.91 -14.31
C LEU A 208 10.09 2.72 -13.09
N LEU A 209 10.66 1.52 -12.91
CA LEU A 209 11.48 1.21 -11.75
C LEU A 209 12.77 2.05 -11.72
N ARG A 210 13.41 2.29 -12.87
CA ARG A 210 14.59 3.18 -12.96
C ARG A 210 14.28 4.59 -12.47
N LYS A 211 13.14 5.15 -12.89
CA LYS A 211 12.69 6.49 -12.46
C LYS A 211 12.32 6.52 -10.96
N LEU A 212 11.85 5.41 -10.41
CA LEU A 212 11.44 5.32 -9.01
C LEU A 212 12.59 4.99 -8.05
N HIS A 213 13.74 4.49 -8.52
CA HIS A 213 14.88 4.14 -7.68
C HIS A 213 15.33 5.29 -6.77
N GLY A 214 15.52 6.50 -7.32
CA GLY A 214 15.89 7.68 -6.52
C GLY A 214 14.84 8.08 -5.47
N LYS A 215 13.56 7.73 -5.67
CA LYS A 215 12.51 7.89 -4.65
C LYS A 215 12.65 6.84 -3.55
N ALA A 216 12.91 5.58 -3.92
CA ALA A 216 13.16 4.49 -2.97
C ALA A 216 14.36 4.82 -2.06
N VAL A 217 15.47 5.30 -2.63
CA VAL A 217 16.64 5.72 -1.84
C VAL A 217 16.27 6.78 -0.79
N LYS A 218 15.52 7.83 -1.18
CA LYS A 218 15.14 8.92 -0.27
C LYS A 218 14.16 8.51 0.83
N GLN A 219 13.36 7.46 0.59
CA GLN A 219 12.27 7.06 1.50
C GLN A 219 12.64 5.85 2.37
N LEU A 220 13.80 5.22 2.16
CA LEU A 220 14.23 4.04 2.89
C LEU A 220 14.25 4.33 4.40
N GLY A 221 13.70 3.41 5.20
CA GLY A 221 13.61 3.53 6.66
C GLY A 221 12.59 4.55 7.18
N SER A 222 11.82 5.21 6.30
CA SER A 222 10.68 6.03 6.72
C SER A 222 9.44 5.19 7.00
N SER A 223 8.57 5.67 7.89
CA SER A 223 7.40 4.92 8.34
C SER A 223 6.19 5.19 7.48
N GLY A 224 5.75 6.43 7.24
CA GLY A 224 4.33 6.50 6.94
C GLY A 224 3.59 7.80 6.87
N GLY A 225 2.53 7.80 6.05
CA GLY A 225 1.30 8.51 6.37
C GLY A 225 0.19 7.50 6.67
N GLY A 226 -1.04 7.96 6.89
CA GLY A 226 -2.19 7.08 7.12
C GLY A 226 -2.15 6.37 8.47
N ASN A 227 -2.46 5.08 8.48
CA ASN A 227 -2.53 4.22 9.66
C ASN A 227 -1.17 3.68 10.11
N HIS A 228 -0.07 4.07 9.48
CA HIS A 228 1.27 3.60 9.84
C HIS A 228 1.68 4.13 11.22
N PHE A 229 2.44 3.32 11.95
CA PHE A 229 2.93 3.65 13.28
C PHE A 229 4.24 2.95 13.60
N VAL A 230 4.93 3.45 14.61
CA VAL A 230 6.04 2.77 15.27
C VAL A 230 5.85 2.95 16.76
N GLU A 231 5.85 1.85 17.51
CA GLU A 231 5.52 1.85 18.93
C GLU A 231 6.39 0.92 19.76
N PHE A 232 6.74 1.40 20.95
CA PHE A 232 7.25 0.56 22.01
C PHE A 232 6.11 0.13 22.92
N GLY A 233 6.14 -1.12 23.34
CA GLY A 233 5.13 -1.71 24.21
C GLY A 233 5.66 -2.90 24.97
N LEU A 234 4.76 -3.52 25.72
CA LEU A 234 5.03 -4.74 26.49
C LEU A 234 4.55 -5.94 25.68
N MET A 235 5.38 -6.96 25.55
CA MET A 235 5.00 -8.25 24.97
C MET A 235 4.93 -9.29 26.09
N GLU A 236 3.72 -9.71 26.42
CA GLU A 236 3.43 -10.80 27.34
C GLU A 236 3.43 -12.12 26.54
N MET A 237 4.44 -12.96 26.75
CA MET A 237 4.58 -14.24 26.03
C MET A 237 3.69 -15.32 26.64
N ALA A 238 3.00 -16.08 25.79
CA ALA A 238 2.21 -17.22 26.24
C ALA A 238 3.12 -18.38 26.69
N PRO A 239 2.67 -19.24 27.63
CA PRO A 239 3.32 -20.51 27.91
C PRO A 239 3.43 -21.38 26.65
N HIS A 240 4.57 -22.06 26.48
CA HIS A 240 4.82 -22.96 25.34
C HIS A 240 4.62 -22.30 23.97
N ASN A 241 4.92 -20.99 23.86
CA ASN A 241 4.89 -20.30 22.58
C ASN A 241 5.92 -20.88 21.60
N SER A 242 5.65 -20.76 20.31
CA SER A 242 6.49 -21.31 19.24
C SER A 242 7.85 -20.63 19.04
N LEU A 243 8.16 -19.59 19.83
CA LEU A 243 9.46 -18.89 19.79
C LEU A 243 10.39 -19.36 20.92
N ASP A 244 9.97 -20.34 21.72
CA ASP A 244 10.69 -20.88 22.88
C ASP A 244 11.14 -19.81 23.89
N LEU A 245 10.45 -18.66 23.89
CA LEU A 245 10.71 -17.61 24.87
C LEU A 245 10.02 -17.94 26.20
N PRO A 246 10.66 -17.69 27.35
CA PRO A 246 10.01 -17.78 28.65
C PRO A 246 8.68 -17.02 28.71
N ALA A 247 7.69 -17.58 29.41
CA ALA A 247 6.39 -16.96 29.65
C ALA A 247 6.52 -15.79 30.64
N GLN A 248 6.96 -14.65 30.14
CA GLN A 248 7.14 -13.42 30.88
C GLN A 248 6.87 -12.20 29.99
N THR A 249 6.96 -11.02 30.58
CA THR A 249 6.78 -9.74 29.89
C THR A 249 8.13 -9.17 29.44
N TYR A 250 8.20 -8.81 28.16
CA TYR A 250 9.36 -8.20 27.52
C TYR A 250 9.03 -6.79 27.02
N VAL A 251 10.04 -5.95 26.84
CA VAL A 251 9.90 -4.77 25.99
C VAL A 251 9.94 -5.22 24.53
N ALA A 252 9.03 -4.68 23.72
CA ALA A 252 9.02 -4.92 22.29
C ALA A 252 8.82 -3.63 21.49
N LEU A 253 9.34 -3.65 20.26
CA LEU A 253 9.15 -2.63 19.24
C LEU A 253 8.28 -3.21 18.13
N LEU A 254 7.13 -2.59 17.89
CA LEU A 254 6.23 -2.91 16.80
C LEU A 254 6.23 -1.75 15.79
N SER A 255 6.34 -2.07 14.51
CA SER A 255 6.17 -1.08 13.45
C SER A 255 5.20 -1.56 12.39
N HIS A 256 4.43 -0.60 11.85
CA HIS A 256 3.51 -0.75 10.74
C HIS A 256 3.90 0.23 9.65
N SER A 257 4.36 -0.29 8.51
CA SER A 257 4.78 0.49 7.36
C SER A 257 4.62 -0.35 6.08
N GLY A 258 5.02 0.20 4.95
CA GLY A 258 4.91 -0.43 3.64
C GLY A 258 5.94 0.10 2.66
N SER A 259 5.66 -0.06 1.37
CA SER A 259 6.59 0.30 0.28
C SER A 259 6.62 1.79 -0.06
N ARG A 260 5.97 2.61 0.76
CA ARG A 260 6.02 4.08 0.71
C ARG A 260 5.54 4.62 -0.65
N GLY A 261 6.04 5.79 -1.04
CA GLY A 261 5.69 6.41 -2.32
C GLY A 261 6.25 5.65 -3.53
N PHE A 262 7.19 4.72 -3.32
CA PHE A 262 7.69 3.81 -4.36
C PHE A 262 6.60 2.82 -4.76
N GLY A 263 6.13 1.96 -3.85
CA GLY A 263 5.11 0.98 -4.21
C GLY A 263 3.76 1.60 -4.54
N ALA A 264 3.41 2.76 -3.95
CA ALA A 264 2.23 3.51 -4.38
C ALA A 264 2.28 3.95 -5.85
N ALA A 265 3.47 4.30 -6.36
CA ALA A 265 3.65 4.65 -7.76
C ALA A 265 3.57 3.41 -8.68
N VAL A 266 4.14 2.29 -8.25
CA VAL A 266 4.02 0.98 -8.93
C VAL A 266 2.55 0.56 -9.01
N ALA A 267 1.85 0.51 -7.87
CA ALA A 267 0.45 0.12 -7.79
C ALA A 267 -0.43 0.97 -8.70
N LYS A 268 -0.24 2.30 -8.68
CA LYS A 268 -0.99 3.23 -9.52
C LYS A 268 -0.76 2.96 -11.01
N HIS A 269 0.49 2.77 -11.42
CA HIS A 269 0.83 2.52 -12.82
C HIS A 269 0.15 1.25 -13.33
N TYR A 270 0.34 0.11 -12.66
CA TYR A 270 -0.17 -1.17 -13.12
C TYR A 270 -1.69 -1.32 -12.91
N THR A 271 -2.28 -0.65 -11.92
CA THR A 271 -3.75 -0.54 -11.80
C THR A 271 -4.35 0.14 -13.03
N ASN A 272 -3.78 1.27 -13.45
CA ASN A 272 -4.26 1.97 -14.64
C ASN A 272 -4.08 1.11 -15.89
N LEU A 273 -2.92 0.45 -16.03
CA LEU A 273 -2.65 -0.45 -17.14
C LEU A 273 -3.64 -1.62 -17.18
N ALA A 274 -3.95 -2.23 -16.04
CA ALA A 274 -4.95 -3.29 -15.94
C ALA A 274 -6.33 -2.79 -16.38
N MET A 275 -6.79 -1.63 -15.89
CA MET A 275 -8.09 -1.07 -16.31
C MET A 275 -8.13 -0.61 -17.79
N GLU A 276 -6.97 -0.28 -18.35
CA GLU A 276 -6.83 0.06 -19.77
C GLU A 276 -6.93 -1.18 -20.67
N THR A 277 -6.31 -2.29 -20.27
CA THR A 277 -6.13 -3.51 -21.09
C THR A 277 -7.16 -4.61 -20.79
N CYS A 278 -7.69 -4.68 -19.59
CA CYS A 278 -8.75 -5.59 -19.17
C CYS A 278 -10.04 -4.79 -18.89
N LYS A 279 -10.97 -4.78 -19.87
CA LYS A 279 -12.25 -4.08 -19.74
C LYS A 279 -13.27 -4.96 -19.02
N LEU A 280 -13.79 -4.43 -17.92
CA LEU A 280 -14.85 -5.04 -17.12
C LEU A 280 -16.06 -4.10 -17.05
N PRO A 281 -17.25 -4.62 -16.68
CA PRO A 281 -18.39 -3.78 -16.30
C PRO A 281 -18.00 -2.73 -15.26
N ARG A 282 -18.68 -1.58 -15.27
CA ARG A 282 -18.31 -0.39 -14.48
C ARG A 282 -18.16 -0.70 -12.99
N GLU A 283 -19.03 -1.54 -12.45
CA GLU A 283 -19.02 -1.98 -11.06
C GLU A 283 -17.75 -2.75 -10.69
N ALA A 284 -17.16 -3.50 -11.63
CA ALA A 284 -16.00 -4.37 -11.43
C ALA A 284 -14.71 -3.80 -12.03
N GLN A 285 -14.72 -2.57 -12.55
CA GLN A 285 -13.56 -1.99 -13.23
C GLN A 285 -12.28 -2.01 -12.37
N GLN A 286 -12.42 -1.78 -11.06
CA GLN A 286 -11.32 -1.82 -10.09
C GLN A 286 -10.77 -3.22 -9.82
N LEU A 287 -11.36 -4.26 -10.39
CA LEU A 287 -10.93 -5.66 -10.29
C LEU A 287 -10.26 -6.15 -11.58
N ALA A 288 -9.93 -5.24 -12.49
CA ALA A 288 -9.17 -5.56 -13.69
C ALA A 288 -7.83 -6.22 -13.32
N TRP A 289 -7.43 -7.21 -14.11
CA TRP A 289 -6.23 -8.00 -13.88
C TRP A 289 -5.25 -7.89 -15.05
N LEU A 290 -4.04 -8.36 -14.79
CA LEU A 290 -3.01 -8.62 -15.79
C LEU A 290 -2.76 -10.13 -15.78
N SER A 291 -2.80 -10.77 -16.95
CA SER A 291 -2.43 -12.19 -17.07
C SER A 291 -0.93 -12.32 -16.83
N LEU A 292 -0.52 -13.36 -16.08
CA LEU A 292 0.91 -13.63 -15.88
C LEU A 292 1.59 -14.11 -17.17
N ASP A 293 0.88 -14.50 -18.21
CA ASP A 293 1.50 -14.79 -19.52
C ASP A 293 1.84 -13.52 -20.32
N SER A 294 1.36 -12.35 -19.87
CA SER A 294 1.60 -11.08 -20.53
C SER A 294 2.85 -10.38 -19.99
N GLU A 295 3.52 -9.59 -20.85
CA GLU A 295 4.63 -8.72 -20.44
C GLU A 295 4.23 -7.81 -19.27
N ALA A 296 3.06 -7.16 -19.35
CA ALA A 296 2.55 -6.30 -18.28
C ALA A 296 2.34 -7.04 -16.95
N GLY A 297 1.85 -8.28 -17.00
CA GLY A 297 1.68 -9.12 -15.81
C GLY A 297 3.02 -9.51 -15.18
N GLN A 298 3.99 -9.91 -15.99
CA GLN A 298 5.35 -10.22 -15.54
C GLN A 298 6.06 -9.01 -14.95
N GLU A 299 5.96 -7.85 -15.60
CA GLU A 299 6.53 -6.61 -15.08
C GLU A 299 5.88 -6.18 -13.76
N TYR A 300 4.54 -6.30 -13.64
CA TYR A 300 3.88 -6.00 -12.37
C TYR A 300 4.30 -6.99 -11.29
N TRP A 301 4.37 -8.29 -11.59
CA TRP A 301 4.80 -9.31 -10.65
C TRP A 301 6.21 -9.00 -10.10
N LEU A 302 7.15 -8.69 -10.99
CA LEU A 302 8.51 -8.27 -10.61
C LEU A 302 8.49 -6.99 -9.77
N SER A 303 7.75 -5.97 -10.21
CA SER A 303 7.67 -4.67 -9.51
C SER A 303 7.01 -4.78 -8.14
N MET A 304 5.99 -5.64 -8.01
CA MET A 304 5.29 -5.92 -6.77
C MET A 304 6.22 -6.62 -5.79
N ASN A 305 6.96 -7.65 -6.23
CA ASN A 305 7.94 -8.34 -5.40
C ASN A 305 9.06 -7.41 -4.91
N LEU A 306 9.61 -6.58 -5.81
CA LEU A 306 10.58 -5.56 -5.41
C LEU A 306 10.00 -4.56 -4.39
N ALA A 307 8.75 -4.14 -4.55
CA ALA A 307 8.07 -3.28 -3.56
C ALA A 307 7.86 -3.99 -2.22
N GLY A 308 7.54 -5.29 -2.23
CA GLY A 308 7.48 -6.13 -1.04
C GLY A 308 8.81 -6.15 -0.28
N ASP A 309 9.91 -6.49 -0.97
CA ASP A 309 11.25 -6.51 -0.39
C ASP A 309 11.70 -5.13 0.10
N TYR A 310 11.36 -4.07 -0.63
CA TYR A 310 11.65 -2.71 -0.21
C TYR A 310 10.86 -2.30 1.05
N ALA A 311 9.61 -2.74 1.19
CA ALA A 311 8.85 -2.54 2.43
C ALA A 311 9.56 -3.22 3.61
N ARG A 312 10.03 -4.46 3.44
CA ARG A 312 10.84 -5.18 4.45
C ARG A 312 12.06 -4.35 4.85
N ALA A 313 12.83 -3.90 3.87
CA ALA A 313 14.02 -3.09 4.09
C ALA A 313 13.74 -1.80 4.88
N CYS A 314 12.58 -1.17 4.68
CA CYS A 314 12.16 -0.03 5.50
C CYS A 314 11.99 -0.41 6.98
N HIS A 315 11.34 -1.54 7.26
CA HIS A 315 11.24 -2.05 8.63
C HIS A 315 12.60 -2.47 9.20
N ASP A 316 13.46 -3.10 8.42
CA ASP A 316 14.82 -3.48 8.83
C ASP A 316 15.59 -2.25 9.30
N ARG A 317 15.49 -1.15 8.56
CA ARG A 317 16.10 0.12 8.95
C ARG A 317 15.48 0.74 10.19
N ILE A 318 14.15 0.79 10.29
CA ILE A 318 13.44 1.32 11.46
C ILE A 318 13.88 0.56 12.72
N HIS A 319 13.84 -0.77 12.67
CA HIS A 319 14.17 -1.62 13.81
C HIS A 319 15.65 -1.54 14.16
N LEU A 320 16.55 -1.52 13.18
CA LEU A 320 17.98 -1.40 13.44
C LEU A 320 18.36 -0.04 14.03
N ASN A 321 17.77 1.05 13.55
CA ASN A 321 18.05 2.39 14.09
C ASN A 321 17.57 2.51 15.55
N LEU A 322 16.37 2.00 15.84
CA LEU A 322 15.80 2.04 17.18
C LEU A 322 16.52 1.07 18.14
N ALA A 323 16.85 -0.14 17.71
CA ALA A 323 17.63 -1.09 18.51
C ALA A 323 19.01 -0.49 18.90
N LYS A 324 19.69 0.17 17.95
CA LYS A 324 20.93 0.92 18.23
C LYS A 324 20.72 2.04 19.24
N ALA A 325 19.62 2.79 19.14
CA ALA A 325 19.29 3.86 20.08
C ALA A 325 19.01 3.33 21.49
N LEU A 326 18.48 2.11 21.61
CA LEU A 326 18.28 1.42 22.90
C LEU A 326 19.59 0.82 23.45
N GLY A 327 20.59 0.60 22.60
CA GLY A 327 21.80 -0.15 22.96
C GLY A 327 21.59 -1.67 23.01
N GLU A 328 20.51 -2.17 22.39
CA GLU A 328 20.05 -3.55 22.53
C GLU A 328 20.03 -4.29 21.20
N LYS A 329 20.07 -5.63 21.29
CA LYS A 329 19.80 -6.52 20.16
C LYS A 329 18.48 -7.25 20.41
N PRO A 330 17.61 -7.38 19.39
CA PRO A 330 16.39 -8.14 19.56
C PRO A 330 16.71 -9.63 19.74
N LEU A 331 16.02 -10.28 20.68
CA LEU A 331 16.03 -11.75 20.86
C LEU A 331 15.44 -12.43 19.63
N VAL A 332 14.34 -11.87 19.13
CA VAL A 332 13.60 -12.40 18.00
C VAL A 332 12.97 -11.27 17.21
N ARG A 333 12.77 -11.53 15.93
CA ARG A 333 12.04 -10.65 15.02
C ARG A 333 10.98 -11.44 14.26
N VAL A 334 9.75 -10.93 14.26
CA VAL A 334 8.60 -11.51 13.56
C VAL A 334 8.05 -10.46 12.60
N GLU A 335 7.64 -10.87 11.40
CA GLU A 335 7.00 -9.97 10.44
C GLU A 335 5.94 -10.69 9.63
N ASN A 336 4.93 -9.96 9.17
CA ASN A 336 3.87 -10.48 8.31
C ASN A 336 3.35 -9.40 7.36
N HIS A 337 3.23 -9.74 6.08
CA HIS A 337 2.62 -8.89 5.06
C HIS A 337 1.10 -8.90 5.21
N HIS A 338 0.44 -7.82 4.81
CA HIS A 338 -1.02 -7.81 4.73
C HIS A 338 -1.62 -7.19 3.47
N ASN A 339 -0.81 -6.68 2.54
CA ASN A 339 -1.23 -6.19 1.22
C ASN A 339 -0.29 -6.75 0.14
N PHE A 340 -0.58 -7.93 -0.39
CA PHE A 340 0.31 -8.59 -1.35
C PHE A 340 -0.39 -9.73 -2.11
N ALA A 341 0.29 -10.29 -3.11
CA ALA A 341 -0.16 -11.50 -3.80
C ALA A 341 0.96 -12.55 -3.85
N TRP A 342 0.62 -13.82 -3.66
CA TRP A 342 1.57 -14.93 -3.63
C TRP A 342 1.12 -16.06 -4.55
N GLU A 343 2.08 -16.75 -5.16
CA GLU A 343 1.81 -18.07 -5.74
C GLU A 343 1.63 -19.08 -4.60
N ASP A 344 0.59 -19.89 -4.70
CA ASP A 344 0.29 -20.93 -3.73
C ASP A 344 -0.45 -22.10 -4.41
N THR A 345 -0.66 -23.20 -3.70
CA THR A 345 -1.35 -24.39 -4.19
C THR A 345 -2.56 -24.71 -3.32
N LEU A 346 -3.72 -24.83 -3.95
CA LEU A 346 -4.95 -25.26 -3.29
C LEU A 346 -4.92 -26.75 -2.94
N PRO A 347 -5.77 -27.24 -2.02
CA PRO A 347 -5.80 -28.67 -1.65
C PRO A 347 -6.07 -29.64 -2.81
N ASP A 348 -6.68 -29.16 -3.89
CA ASP A 348 -6.94 -29.93 -5.12
C ASP A 348 -5.75 -29.94 -6.11
N GLY A 349 -4.63 -29.34 -5.73
CA GLY A 349 -3.40 -29.28 -6.53
C GLY A 349 -3.33 -28.12 -7.53
N ARG A 350 -4.37 -27.28 -7.63
CA ARG A 350 -4.33 -26.11 -8.52
C ARG A 350 -3.38 -25.04 -8.00
N LYS A 351 -2.48 -24.59 -8.88
CA LYS A 351 -1.64 -23.41 -8.64
C LYS A 351 -2.47 -22.14 -8.82
N VAL A 352 -2.41 -21.25 -7.85
CA VAL A 352 -3.20 -20.02 -7.83
C VAL A 352 -2.35 -18.84 -7.35
N ILE A 353 -2.81 -17.64 -7.66
CA ILE A 353 -2.29 -16.40 -7.08
C ILE A 353 -3.27 -15.93 -6.01
N ILE A 354 -2.86 -16.01 -4.74
CA ILE A 354 -3.65 -15.59 -3.59
C ILE A 354 -3.36 -14.11 -3.31
N HIS A 355 -4.36 -13.27 -3.54
CA HIS A 355 -4.35 -11.85 -3.22
C HIS A 355 -4.88 -11.65 -1.80
N ARG A 356 -4.13 -10.96 -0.95
CA ARG A 356 -4.57 -10.56 0.39
C ARG A 356 -4.54 -9.05 0.51
N LYS A 357 -5.67 -8.47 0.94
CA LYS A 357 -5.81 -7.03 1.20
C LYS A 357 -6.30 -6.80 2.61
N GLY A 358 -5.44 -6.30 3.48
CA GLY A 358 -5.68 -6.32 4.92
C GLY A 358 -5.94 -7.73 5.43
N ALA A 359 -5.19 -8.72 4.96
CA ALA A 359 -5.23 -10.08 5.49
C ALA A 359 -3.82 -10.67 5.42
N THR A 360 -3.47 -11.52 6.38
CA THR A 360 -2.10 -11.99 6.57
C THR A 360 -1.99 -13.47 6.25
N PRO A 361 -0.89 -13.95 5.65
CA PRO A 361 -0.60 -15.38 5.60
C PRO A 361 -0.67 -16.03 7.00
N ALA A 362 -1.22 -17.24 7.04
CA ALA A 362 -1.47 -18.02 8.24
C ALA A 362 -1.36 -19.53 7.92
N HIS A 363 -0.33 -19.91 7.17
CA HIS A 363 0.04 -21.32 7.02
C HIS A 363 0.35 -21.94 8.40
N ALA A 364 0.34 -23.26 8.49
CA ALA A 364 0.56 -23.95 9.76
C ALA A 364 1.93 -23.55 10.36
N GLY A 365 1.91 -22.97 11.56
CA GLY A 365 3.10 -22.49 12.27
C GLY A 365 3.64 -21.14 11.81
N GLU A 366 3.06 -20.53 10.77
CA GLU A 366 3.50 -19.21 10.28
C GLU A 366 3.16 -18.12 11.28
N LEU A 367 4.18 -17.38 11.72
CA LEU A 367 4.02 -16.34 12.74
C LEU A 367 3.53 -15.03 12.13
N GLY A 368 2.72 -14.29 12.88
CA GLY A 368 2.29 -12.95 12.52
C GLY A 368 1.87 -12.11 13.70
N ILE A 369 1.68 -10.81 13.46
CA ILE A 369 1.14 -9.86 14.42
C ILE A 369 -0.19 -9.31 13.91
N ILE A 370 -1.21 -9.35 14.77
CA ILE A 370 -2.53 -8.77 14.55
C ILE A 370 -2.67 -7.57 15.52
N PRO A 371 -2.36 -6.33 15.09
CA PRO A 371 -2.52 -5.14 15.92
C PRO A 371 -3.98 -4.79 16.21
N GLY A 372 -4.23 -4.27 17.40
CA GLY A 372 -5.50 -3.63 17.74
C GLY A 372 -5.54 -2.18 17.28
N SER A 373 -5.27 -1.27 18.23
CA SER A 373 -5.21 0.17 18.03
C SER A 373 -4.14 0.77 18.95
N MET A 374 -3.93 2.09 18.88
CA MET A 374 -2.93 2.75 19.74
C MET A 374 -3.19 2.61 21.25
N THR A 375 -4.37 2.13 21.69
CA THR A 375 -4.70 1.91 23.12
C THR A 375 -5.18 0.49 23.43
N THR A 376 -5.28 -0.39 22.44
CA THR A 376 -5.76 -1.77 22.63
C THR A 376 -4.67 -2.76 22.28
N ALA A 377 -4.81 -4.00 22.75
CA ALA A 377 -3.79 -5.00 22.56
C ALA A 377 -3.59 -5.37 21.08
N GLY A 378 -2.37 -5.73 20.73
CA GLY A 378 -2.06 -6.54 19.56
C GLY A 378 -1.76 -7.98 19.99
N TYR A 379 -1.74 -8.90 19.03
CA TYR A 379 -1.51 -10.32 19.30
C TYR A 379 -0.42 -10.87 18.41
N LEU A 380 0.58 -11.52 19.02
CA LEU A 380 1.47 -12.44 18.32
C LEU A 380 0.70 -13.75 18.15
N VAL A 381 0.67 -14.24 16.92
CA VAL A 381 -0.12 -15.42 16.55
C VAL A 381 0.70 -16.37 15.68
N SER A 382 0.30 -17.64 15.66
CA SER A 382 0.75 -18.63 14.68
C SER A 382 -0.43 -19.14 13.86
N GLY A 383 -0.24 -19.36 12.56
CA GLY A 383 -1.28 -19.86 11.67
C GLY A 383 -1.61 -21.33 11.90
N LYS A 384 -2.88 -21.70 11.68
CA LYS A 384 -3.38 -23.08 11.74
C LYS A 384 -3.40 -23.77 10.37
N GLY A 385 -3.11 -23.06 9.29
CA GLY A 385 -3.12 -23.62 7.94
C GLY A 385 -4.52 -23.95 7.41
N CYS A 386 -5.51 -23.12 7.71
CA CYS A 386 -6.88 -23.33 7.25
C CYS A 386 -7.03 -23.08 5.73
N ALA A 387 -7.21 -24.15 4.95
CA ALA A 387 -7.35 -24.06 3.49
C ALA A 387 -8.63 -23.34 3.03
N GLU A 388 -9.75 -23.46 3.75
CA GLU A 388 -10.98 -22.72 3.43
C GLU A 388 -10.78 -21.20 3.56
N ALA A 389 -9.86 -20.78 4.43
CA ALA A 389 -9.45 -19.39 4.60
C ALA A 389 -8.32 -18.96 3.64
N LEU A 390 -7.93 -19.82 2.68
CA LEU A 390 -6.77 -19.61 1.83
C LEU A 390 -5.50 -19.34 2.64
N TYR A 391 -5.33 -20.12 3.72
CA TYR A 391 -4.21 -20.03 4.66
C TYR A 391 -3.98 -18.59 5.12
N SER A 392 -5.05 -17.92 5.56
CA SER A 392 -5.03 -16.50 5.92
C SER A 392 -5.72 -16.21 7.24
N SER A 393 -5.36 -15.07 7.85
CA SER A 393 -5.96 -14.51 9.06
C SER A 393 -6.15 -13.00 8.95
N SER A 394 -6.78 -12.40 9.96
CA SER A 394 -6.98 -10.95 10.05
C SER A 394 -5.65 -10.21 10.13
N HIS A 395 -5.57 -8.99 9.58
CA HIS A 395 -4.38 -8.14 9.70
C HIS A 395 -4.42 -7.16 10.87
N GLY A 396 -5.58 -7.01 11.53
CA GLY A 396 -5.74 -6.12 12.68
C GLY A 396 -7.18 -6.10 13.17
N ALA A 397 -7.58 -5.03 13.88
CA ALA A 397 -8.97 -4.87 14.33
C ALA A 397 -9.95 -4.54 13.19
N GLY A 398 -9.47 -3.91 12.11
CA GLY A 398 -10.34 -3.39 11.04
C GLY A 398 -11.14 -2.16 11.45
N ARG A 399 -11.54 -1.35 10.47
CA ARG A 399 -12.25 -0.10 10.75
C ARG A 399 -13.75 -0.35 10.92
N ARG A 400 -14.32 0.31 11.92
CA ARG A 400 -15.77 0.45 12.12
C ARG A 400 -16.31 1.75 11.49
N LEU A 401 -15.47 2.78 11.42
CA LEU A 401 -15.82 4.07 10.85
C LEU A 401 -14.84 4.43 9.72
N SER A 402 -15.37 4.97 8.63
CA SER A 402 -14.54 5.60 7.59
C SER A 402 -13.70 6.73 8.19
N ARG A 403 -12.58 7.07 7.55
CA ARG A 403 -11.71 8.17 8.01
C ARG A 403 -12.45 9.50 8.10
N GLY A 404 -13.24 9.84 7.08
CA GLY A 404 -14.07 11.06 7.08
C GLY A 404 -15.06 11.09 8.24
N ARG A 405 -15.79 9.99 8.46
CA ARG A 405 -16.75 9.89 9.56
C ARG A 405 -16.07 9.94 10.93
N ALA A 406 -14.91 9.31 11.09
CA ALA A 406 -14.13 9.38 12.33
C ALA A 406 -13.66 10.82 12.63
N LYS A 407 -13.18 11.55 11.61
CA LYS A 407 -12.77 12.95 11.71
C LYS A 407 -13.90 13.86 12.16
N GLU A 408 -15.12 13.61 11.66
CA GLU A 408 -16.33 14.37 12.03
C GLU A 408 -16.85 13.98 13.41
N SER A 409 -16.70 12.72 13.81
CA SER A 409 -17.29 12.19 15.05
C SER A 409 -16.45 12.43 16.30
N PHE A 410 -15.14 12.66 16.16
CA PHE A 410 -14.21 12.67 17.29
C PHE A 410 -13.34 13.91 17.35
N THR A 411 -13.08 14.38 18.58
CA THR A 411 -12.22 15.52 18.83
C THR A 411 -10.83 15.08 19.29
N VAL A 412 -9.83 15.93 19.03
CA VAL A 412 -8.45 15.71 19.48
C VAL A 412 -8.37 15.62 21.01
N SER A 413 -9.20 16.38 21.74
CA SER A 413 -9.22 16.37 23.21
C SER A 413 -9.78 15.06 23.77
N ALA A 414 -10.86 14.51 23.17
CA ALA A 414 -11.40 13.20 23.54
C ALA A 414 -10.38 12.09 23.29
N MET A 415 -9.71 12.11 22.13
CA MET A 415 -8.64 11.17 21.83
C MET A 415 -7.48 11.27 22.81
N LYS A 416 -7.05 12.48 23.17
CA LYS A 416 -6.00 12.68 24.16
C LYS A 416 -6.39 12.08 25.51
N LYS A 417 -7.64 12.28 25.97
CA LYS A 417 -8.14 11.73 27.23
C LYS A 417 -8.11 10.20 27.24
N GLU A 418 -8.58 9.57 26.17
CA GLU A 418 -8.57 8.11 26.02
C GLU A 418 -7.15 7.53 26.09
N VAL A 419 -6.23 8.12 25.31
CA VAL A 419 -4.81 7.73 25.28
C VAL A 419 -4.15 7.88 26.66
N THR A 420 -4.45 8.97 27.38
CA THR A 420 -3.96 9.17 28.75
C THR A 420 -4.54 8.16 29.73
N ASN A 421 -5.83 7.85 29.63
CA ASN A 421 -6.49 6.86 30.48
C ASN A 421 -5.91 5.45 30.26
N ALA A 422 -5.51 5.12 29.03
CA ALA A 422 -4.84 3.87 28.70
C ALA A 422 -3.35 3.82 29.12
N GLY A 423 -2.81 4.91 29.68
CA GLY A 423 -1.40 4.99 30.07
C GLY A 423 -0.44 5.02 28.88
N VAL A 424 -0.90 5.50 27.72
CA VAL A 424 -0.12 5.54 26.48
C VAL A 424 0.45 6.94 26.25
N THR A 425 1.74 7.01 25.92
CA THR A 425 2.39 8.23 25.44
C THR A 425 2.34 8.30 23.92
N ARG A 426 1.62 9.27 23.35
CA ARG A 426 1.48 9.42 21.90
C ARG A 426 2.28 10.59 21.33
N ILE A 427 2.86 10.39 20.14
CA ILE A 427 3.55 11.39 19.33
C ILE A 427 2.86 11.46 17.95
N GLY A 428 2.29 12.61 17.60
CA GLY A 428 1.50 12.75 16.36
C GLY A 428 0.13 12.08 16.48
N GLY A 429 -0.42 11.62 15.36
CA GLY A 429 -1.72 10.94 15.27
C GLY A 429 -2.91 11.88 15.03
N SER A 430 -3.76 11.49 14.09
CA SER A 430 -4.99 12.19 13.69
C SER A 430 -6.22 11.57 14.38
N PRO A 431 -7.31 12.34 14.62
CA PRO A 431 -8.61 11.79 15.07
C PRO A 431 -9.17 10.69 14.16
N GLU A 432 -8.73 10.63 12.90
CA GLU A 432 -9.06 9.55 11.97
C GLU A 432 -8.64 8.17 12.47
N GLU A 433 -7.64 8.11 13.33
CA GLU A 433 -7.04 6.89 13.87
C GLU A 433 -7.48 6.61 15.32
N PHE A 434 -8.49 7.34 15.83
CA PHE A 434 -8.99 7.17 17.19
C PHE A 434 -9.40 5.71 17.46
N PRO A 435 -9.09 5.10 18.64
CA PRO A 435 -9.42 3.69 18.92
C PRO A 435 -10.88 3.30 18.66
N LEU A 436 -11.83 4.18 18.96
CA LEU A 436 -13.26 3.94 18.69
C LEU A 436 -13.64 3.97 17.19
N ALA A 437 -12.73 4.32 16.30
CA ALA A 437 -12.90 4.17 14.86
C ALA A 437 -12.67 2.72 14.38
N TYR A 438 -12.09 1.87 15.24
CA TYR A 438 -11.80 0.47 14.98
C TYR A 438 -12.86 -0.46 15.58
N LYS A 439 -12.92 -1.70 15.10
CA LYS A 439 -13.69 -2.76 15.76
C LYS A 439 -12.99 -3.17 17.05
N ASP A 440 -13.72 -3.92 17.88
CA ASP A 440 -13.12 -4.54 19.06
C ASP A 440 -12.19 -5.69 18.64
N ILE A 441 -10.90 -5.57 19.00
CA ILE A 441 -9.89 -6.57 18.67
C ILE A 441 -10.17 -7.91 19.34
N GLU A 442 -10.78 -7.91 20.53
CA GLU A 442 -11.08 -9.15 21.25
C GLU A 442 -12.15 -9.96 20.50
N ALA A 443 -13.19 -9.29 20.00
CA ALA A 443 -14.21 -9.91 19.16
C ALA A 443 -13.63 -10.44 17.84
N VAL A 444 -12.69 -9.71 17.22
CA VAL A 444 -11.98 -10.16 16.00
C VAL A 444 -11.17 -11.42 16.28
N MET A 445 -10.41 -11.46 17.38
CA MET A 445 -9.64 -12.64 17.77
C MET A 445 -10.51 -13.85 18.10
N GLN A 446 -11.61 -13.64 18.83
CA GLN A 446 -12.57 -14.70 19.14
C GLN A 446 -13.20 -15.31 17.87
N ALA A 447 -13.41 -14.50 16.84
CA ALA A 447 -13.99 -14.92 15.57
C ALA A 447 -13.03 -15.67 14.63
N GLN A 448 -11.73 -15.76 14.95
CA GLN A 448 -10.72 -16.43 14.14
C GLN A 448 -9.91 -17.50 14.90
N THR A 449 -10.46 -18.06 15.98
CA THR A 449 -9.82 -19.15 16.74
C THR A 449 -9.53 -20.40 15.89
N GLN A 450 -10.22 -20.57 14.76
CA GLN A 450 -9.96 -21.62 13.77
C GLN A 450 -8.78 -21.32 12.84
N LEU A 451 -8.37 -20.05 12.74
CA LEU A 451 -7.34 -19.59 11.79
C LEU A 451 -5.96 -19.49 12.44
N VAL A 452 -5.91 -19.15 13.72
CA VAL A 452 -4.66 -18.86 14.44
C VAL A 452 -4.68 -19.34 15.89
N ASP A 453 -3.49 -19.57 16.45
CA ASP A 453 -3.25 -19.70 17.90
C ASP A 453 -2.54 -18.46 18.43
N ILE A 454 -2.91 -18.01 19.63
CA ILE A 454 -2.27 -16.87 20.30
C ILE A 454 -0.97 -17.33 20.96
N GLN A 455 0.12 -16.64 20.62
CA GLN A 455 1.47 -16.90 21.12
C GLN A 455 1.95 -15.81 22.10
N GLY A 456 1.31 -14.64 22.09
CA GLY A 456 1.60 -13.55 23.00
C GLY A 456 0.68 -12.35 22.80
N ARG A 457 0.67 -11.45 23.79
CA ARG A 457 -0.16 -10.23 23.82
C ARG A 457 0.74 -9.00 23.91
N PHE A 458 0.60 -8.10 22.96
CA PHE A 458 1.32 -6.84 22.89
C PHE A 458 0.46 -5.68 23.43
N LEU A 459 1.00 -4.89 24.34
CA LEU A 459 0.36 -3.71 24.92
C LEU A 459 1.14 -2.44 24.55
N PRO A 460 0.59 -1.53 23.72
CA PRO A 460 1.30 -0.31 23.34
C PRO A 460 1.52 0.61 24.56
N LYS A 461 2.68 1.28 24.61
CA LYS A 461 3.03 2.22 25.69
C LYS A 461 3.54 3.56 25.17
N VAL A 462 4.35 3.56 24.12
CA VAL A 462 4.86 4.79 23.48
C VAL A 462 4.65 4.66 21.97
N VAL A 463 3.74 5.45 21.41
CA VAL A 463 3.29 5.33 20.02
C VAL A 463 3.65 6.58 19.23
N ARG A 464 4.28 6.42 18.06
CA ARG A 464 4.45 7.50 17.08
C ARG A 464 3.65 7.20 15.82
N MET A 465 2.91 8.21 15.36
CA MET A 465 2.12 8.19 14.13
C MET A 465 2.30 9.51 13.37
N ASN A 466 1.83 9.56 12.12
CA ASN A 466 1.81 10.80 11.35
C ASN A 466 0.87 11.84 11.98
N LYS A 467 1.23 13.13 11.96
CA LYS A 467 0.45 14.21 12.58
C LYS A 467 -0.55 14.89 11.62
N GLU A 468 -0.53 14.52 10.33
CA GLU A 468 -1.05 15.28 9.17
C GLU A 468 -0.25 16.56 8.89
#